data_AF-A0A5A7SFP7-F1
#
_entry.id   AF-A0A5A7SFP7-F1
#
_cell.length_a   1.000
_cell.length_b   1.000
_cell.length_c   1.000
_cell.angle_alpha   90.00
_cell.angle_beta   90.00
_cell.angle_gamma   90.00
#
_symmetry.space_group_name_H-M   'P 1'
#
loop_
_entity.id
_entity.type
_entity.pdbx_description
1 polymer ?
#
loop_
_entity_poly.entity_id
_entity_poly.type
_entity_poly.pdbx_seq_one_letter_code
_entity_poly.pdbx_strand_id
1 'polypeptide(L)'
;MQRVRLMFIVLVSLVVSLLGTAGIANAAPAQVDPVQSLIDAGVPANIAQQAGLAHPAAATDVVTIAHPGMRYSFPGTQVDAVLDHDKGTVTVIQRWLTVPSQLSVGWVNLANGKAGVSGLPDTLPIDDPMYANYSDHAGTIATGNGSVALVVFGRIPGWTGLIPLAPEYFGIMTPSASVVRV
;
A
#
# COMPACT_ATOMS: atom_id res chain seq x y z
N MET A 1 -72.67 -13.25 -5.42
CA MET A 1 -71.84 -12.04 -5.20
C MET A 1 -70.38 -12.34 -4.79
N GLN A 2 -69.83 -13.52 -5.10
CA GLN A 2 -68.49 -13.93 -4.64
C GLN A 2 -67.42 -13.91 -5.75
N ARG A 3 -67.83 -13.92 -7.03
CA ARG A 3 -66.92 -13.91 -8.19
C ARG A 3 -66.38 -12.52 -8.56
N VAL A 4 -67.10 -11.44 -8.23
CA VAL A 4 -66.67 -10.06 -8.51
C VAL A 4 -65.57 -9.59 -7.55
N ARG A 5 -65.52 -10.14 -6.32
CA ARG A 5 -64.49 -9.80 -5.32
C ARG A 5 -63.12 -10.43 -5.61
N LEU A 6 -63.06 -11.55 -6.33
CA LEU A 6 -61.80 -12.22 -6.66
C LEU A 6 -61.03 -11.53 -7.80
N MET A 7 -61.74 -10.99 -8.80
CA MET A 7 -61.11 -10.31 -9.94
C MET A 7 -60.44 -8.98 -9.58
N PHE A 8 -60.98 -8.26 -8.58
CA PHE A 8 -60.39 -7.00 -8.13
C PHE A 8 -59.09 -7.17 -7.35
N ILE A 9 -58.93 -8.29 -6.62
CA ILE A 9 -57.71 -8.57 -5.86
C ILE A 9 -56.56 -8.93 -6.82
N VAL A 10 -56.84 -9.71 -7.87
CA VAL A 10 -55.82 -10.09 -8.87
C VAL A 10 -55.32 -8.90 -9.69
N LEU A 11 -56.19 -7.92 -9.99
CA LEU A 11 -55.79 -6.72 -10.75
C LEU A 11 -54.94 -5.75 -9.91
N VAL A 12 -55.24 -5.58 -8.62
CA VAL A 12 -54.46 -4.71 -7.71
C VAL A 12 -53.10 -5.32 -7.41
N SER A 13 -53.00 -6.66 -7.30
CA SER A 13 -51.71 -7.34 -7.14
C SER A 13 -50.80 -7.16 -8.36
N LEU A 14 -51.35 -7.12 -9.58
CA LEU A 14 -50.55 -6.96 -10.80
C LEU A 14 -49.95 -5.54 -10.93
N VAL A 15 -50.65 -4.50 -10.45
CA VAL A 15 -50.18 -3.10 -10.51
C VAL A 15 -49.12 -2.80 -9.43
N VAL A 16 -49.20 -3.44 -8.26
CA VAL A 16 -48.19 -3.29 -7.20
C VAL A 16 -46.88 -4.01 -7.54
N SER A 17 -46.93 -5.11 -8.31
CA SER A 17 -45.73 -5.80 -8.79
C SER A 17 -44.96 -5.04 -9.89
N LEU A 18 -45.60 -4.09 -10.59
CA LEU A 18 -44.96 -3.27 -11.63
C LEU A 18 -44.30 -2.00 -11.09
N LEU A 19 -44.57 -1.64 -9.83
CA LEU A 19 -44.02 -0.46 -9.15
C LEU A 19 -43.05 -0.82 -8.00
N GLY A 20 -42.81 -2.11 -7.79
CA GLY A 20 -41.91 -2.64 -6.77
C GLY A 20 -40.45 -2.62 -7.21
N THR A 21 -39.71 -1.63 -6.73
CA THR A 21 -38.25 -1.55 -6.68
C THR A 21 -37.56 -1.34 -8.03
N ALA A 22 -37.47 -0.06 -8.43
CA ALA A 22 -36.18 0.44 -8.92
C ALA A 22 -35.17 0.25 -7.77
N GLY A 23 -34.66 -0.98 -7.64
CA GLY A 23 -33.52 -1.24 -6.80
C GLY A 23 -32.42 -0.32 -7.31
N ILE A 24 -31.98 0.60 -6.46
CA ILE A 24 -30.70 1.26 -6.66
C ILE A 24 -29.73 0.08 -6.73
N ALA A 25 -29.33 -0.30 -7.95
CA ALA A 25 -28.27 -1.26 -8.12
C ALA A 25 -27.11 -0.63 -7.37
N ASN A 26 -26.78 -1.18 -6.19
CA ASN A 26 -25.53 -0.88 -5.52
C ASN A 26 -24.50 -1.32 -6.53
N ALA A 27 -24.00 -0.38 -7.33
CA ALA A 27 -22.87 -0.60 -8.19
C ALA A 27 -21.83 -1.23 -7.28
N ALA A 28 -21.37 -2.43 -7.63
CA ALA A 28 -20.21 -3.00 -6.96
C ALA A 28 -19.16 -1.89 -6.90
N PRO A 29 -18.54 -1.64 -5.72
CA PRO A 29 -17.57 -0.57 -5.59
C PRO A 29 -16.60 -0.66 -6.76
N ALA A 30 -16.43 0.45 -7.47
CA ALA A 30 -15.59 0.48 -8.66
C ALA A 30 -14.25 -0.16 -8.30
N GLN A 31 -13.89 -1.22 -9.03
CA GLN A 31 -12.64 -1.92 -8.77
C GLN A 31 -11.50 -0.92 -8.99
N VAL A 32 -10.80 -0.59 -7.91
CA VAL A 32 -9.65 0.33 -7.97
C VAL A 32 -8.57 -0.34 -8.83
N ASP A 33 -8.14 0.36 -9.88
CA ASP A 33 -6.92 -0.01 -10.61
C ASP A 33 -5.71 0.58 -9.86
N PRO A 34 -4.93 -0.25 -9.14
CA PRO A 34 -3.80 0.25 -8.36
C PRO A 34 -2.69 0.81 -9.25
N VAL A 35 -2.50 0.28 -10.45
CA VAL A 35 -1.41 0.72 -11.34
C VAL A 35 -1.71 2.12 -11.85
N GLN A 36 -2.91 2.33 -12.40
CA GLN A 36 -3.29 3.64 -12.91
C GLN A 36 -3.32 4.68 -11.79
N SER A 37 -3.85 4.31 -10.62
CA SER A 37 -3.93 5.21 -9.46
C SER A 37 -2.53 5.67 -8.98
N LEU A 38 -1.53 4.78 -9.02
CA LEU A 38 -0.15 5.12 -8.69
C LEU A 38 0.51 6.00 -9.75
N ILE A 39 0.24 5.74 -11.04
CA ILE A 39 0.72 6.59 -12.14
C ILE A 39 0.16 8.01 -12.00
N ASP A 40 -1.14 8.13 -11.75
CA ASP A 40 -1.82 9.42 -11.54
C ASP A 40 -1.27 10.16 -10.31
N ALA A 41 -0.84 9.42 -9.29
CA ALA A 41 -0.17 9.96 -8.10
C ALA A 41 1.30 10.38 -8.34
N GLY A 42 1.87 10.11 -9.53
CA GLY A 42 3.22 10.50 -9.92
C GLY A 42 4.28 9.40 -9.76
N VAL A 43 3.90 8.15 -9.54
CA VAL A 43 4.84 7.02 -9.58
C VAL A 43 5.22 6.73 -11.04
N PRO A 44 6.51 6.56 -11.38
CA PRO A 44 6.89 6.22 -12.74
C PRO A 44 6.23 4.92 -13.19
N ALA A 45 5.73 4.87 -14.43
CA ALA A 45 4.86 3.78 -14.89
C ALA A 45 5.48 2.38 -14.73
N ASN A 46 6.77 2.22 -15.05
CA ASN A 46 7.49 0.95 -14.89
C ASN A 46 7.60 0.48 -13.43
N ILE A 47 7.52 1.41 -12.48
CA ILE A 47 7.50 1.15 -11.04
C ILE A 47 6.08 0.79 -10.58
N ALA A 48 5.09 1.56 -11.04
CA ALA A 48 3.69 1.34 -10.70
C ALA A 48 3.19 -0.06 -11.10
N GLN A 49 3.70 -0.63 -12.21
CA GLN A 49 3.40 -2.01 -12.63
C GLN A 49 3.72 -3.06 -11.55
N GLN A 50 4.67 -2.79 -10.65
CA GLN A 50 4.98 -3.72 -9.55
C GLN A 50 3.80 -3.89 -8.59
N ALA A 51 2.93 -2.87 -8.45
CA ALA A 51 1.72 -3.00 -7.65
C ALA A 51 0.74 -4.04 -8.21
N GLY A 52 0.70 -4.22 -9.55
CA GLY A 52 -0.10 -5.26 -10.19
C GLY A 52 0.42 -6.68 -9.96
N LEU A 53 1.67 -6.81 -9.53
CA LEU A 53 2.33 -8.07 -9.19
C LEU A 53 2.43 -8.30 -7.67
N ALA A 54 1.98 -7.33 -6.87
CA ALA A 54 2.13 -7.37 -5.42
C ALA A 54 1.25 -8.47 -4.81
N HIS A 55 1.84 -9.24 -3.91
CA HIS A 55 1.11 -10.24 -3.14
C HIS A 55 0.63 -9.66 -1.81
N PRO A 56 -0.51 -10.13 -1.27
CA PRO A 56 -0.90 -9.85 0.10
C PRO A 56 0.15 -10.33 1.08
N ALA A 57 0.60 -9.42 1.95
CA ALA A 57 1.45 -9.77 3.07
C ALA A 57 0.68 -10.58 4.12
N ALA A 58 1.43 -11.26 5.00
CA ALA A 58 0.86 -11.82 6.21
C ALA A 58 0.21 -10.71 7.06
N ALA A 59 -0.87 -11.06 7.76
CA ALA A 59 -1.59 -10.13 8.63
C ALA A 59 -0.81 -9.91 9.94
N THR A 60 0.23 -9.08 9.87
CA THR A 60 1.09 -8.70 10.99
C THR A 60 1.25 -7.19 11.04
N ASP A 61 1.49 -6.64 12.24
CA ASP A 61 1.69 -5.21 12.45
C ASP A 61 2.97 -4.68 11.80
N VAL A 62 3.92 -5.57 11.47
CA VAL A 62 5.15 -5.23 10.76
C VAL A 62 5.29 -6.16 9.57
N VAL A 63 5.53 -5.57 8.39
CA VAL A 63 5.72 -6.27 7.12
C VAL A 63 7.03 -5.79 6.50
N THR A 64 7.97 -6.69 6.23
CA THR A 64 9.16 -6.34 5.45
C THR A 64 8.80 -6.27 3.97
N ILE A 65 8.91 -5.08 3.38
CA ILE A 65 8.60 -4.84 1.96
C ILE A 65 9.78 -5.25 1.08
N ALA A 66 11.01 -4.99 1.53
CA ALA A 66 12.20 -5.26 0.74
C ALA A 66 13.30 -5.93 1.56
N HIS A 67 14.00 -6.87 0.92
CA HIS A 67 15.16 -7.60 1.46
C HIS A 67 14.90 -8.26 2.83
N PRO A 68 13.94 -9.21 2.91
CA PRO A 68 13.66 -9.93 4.15
C PRO A 68 14.90 -10.65 4.68
N GLY A 69 15.13 -10.56 5.99
CA GLY A 69 16.25 -11.23 6.67
C GLY A 69 17.61 -10.52 6.58
N MET A 70 17.70 -9.35 5.91
CA MET A 70 18.96 -8.62 5.74
C MET A 70 19.23 -7.54 6.80
N ARG A 71 18.54 -7.60 7.96
CA ARG A 71 18.61 -6.58 9.02
C ARG A 71 20.01 -6.22 9.48
N TYR A 72 20.96 -7.15 9.33
CA TYR A 72 22.37 -6.96 9.71
C TYR A 72 23.36 -7.13 8.56
N SER A 73 22.89 -7.20 7.31
CA SER A 73 23.72 -7.59 6.16
C SER A 73 24.19 -6.40 5.33
N PHE A 74 23.27 -5.53 4.90
CA PHE A 74 23.59 -4.38 4.06
C PHE A 74 22.85 -3.12 4.54
N PRO A 75 23.58 -2.09 4.99
CA PRO A 75 22.97 -0.83 5.42
C PRO A 75 22.07 -0.22 4.34
N GLY A 76 20.88 0.25 4.72
CA GLY A 76 19.96 0.95 3.82
C GLY A 76 19.12 0.06 2.89
N THR A 77 19.31 -1.27 2.87
CA THR A 77 18.59 -2.13 1.92
C THR A 77 17.26 -2.67 2.45
N GLN A 78 17.14 -2.87 3.76
CA GLN A 78 15.89 -3.34 4.36
C GLN A 78 14.88 -2.20 4.46
N VAL A 79 13.66 -2.49 4.02
CA VAL A 79 12.51 -1.59 4.16
C VAL A 79 11.37 -2.35 4.82
N ASP A 80 10.87 -1.81 5.92
CA ASP A 80 9.70 -2.33 6.62
C ASP A 80 8.52 -1.35 6.53
N ALA A 81 7.30 -1.87 6.60
CA ALA A 81 6.10 -1.13 6.89
C ALA A 81 5.57 -1.55 8.27
N VAL A 82 5.33 -0.56 9.13
CA VAL A 82 4.65 -0.72 10.42
C VAL A 82 3.22 -0.21 10.24
N LEU A 83 2.25 -1.04 10.58
CA LEU A 83 0.82 -0.78 10.37
C LEU A 83 0.20 -0.36 11.70
N ASP A 84 -0.47 0.80 11.72
CA ASP A 84 -1.31 1.24 12.84
C ASP A 84 -2.77 1.16 12.39
N HIS A 85 -3.42 0.05 12.75
CA HIS A 85 -4.79 -0.27 12.37
C HIS A 85 -5.83 0.68 12.97
N ASP A 86 -5.55 1.23 14.16
CA ASP A 86 -6.46 2.14 14.86
C ASP A 86 -6.44 3.52 14.21
N LYS A 87 -5.26 3.98 13.79
CA LYS A 87 -5.10 5.29 13.15
C LYS A 87 -5.25 5.25 11.63
N GLY A 88 -5.28 4.07 11.02
CA GLY A 88 -5.35 3.94 9.56
C GLY A 88 -4.08 4.46 8.89
N THR A 89 -2.90 4.21 9.48
CA THR A 89 -1.62 4.72 8.97
C THR A 89 -0.60 3.62 8.72
N VAL A 90 0.28 3.86 7.75
CA VAL A 90 1.46 3.03 7.48
C VAL A 90 2.71 3.86 7.69
N THR A 91 3.59 3.44 8.59
CA THR A 91 4.93 4.00 8.72
C THR A 91 5.92 3.13 7.97
N VAL A 92 6.47 3.64 6.87
CA VAL A 92 7.53 2.95 6.12
C VAL A 92 8.88 3.37 6.70
N ILE A 93 9.77 2.40 6.92
CA ILE A 93 11.06 2.58 7.56
C ILE A 93 12.14 1.95 6.69
N GLN A 94 13.06 2.76 6.18
CA GLN A 94 14.32 2.30 5.62
C GLN A 94 15.36 2.23 6.73
N ARG A 95 15.93 1.04 6.94
CA ARG A 95 16.80 0.82 8.09
C ARG A 95 18.26 1.12 7.79
N TRP A 96 18.95 1.62 8.79
CA TRP A 96 20.41 1.67 8.85
C TRP A 96 21.08 2.50 7.75
N LEU A 97 20.86 3.80 7.75
CA LEU A 97 21.58 4.75 6.89
C LEU A 97 22.50 5.66 7.70
N THR A 98 23.54 6.17 7.04
CA THR A 98 24.40 7.25 7.56
C THR A 98 24.06 8.61 6.94
N VAL A 99 23.09 8.65 6.04
CA VAL A 99 22.65 9.80 5.28
C VAL A 99 21.12 9.76 5.13
N PRO A 100 20.45 10.89 4.85
CA PRO A 100 19.02 10.89 4.59
C PRO A 100 18.59 9.90 3.51
N SER A 101 17.41 9.31 3.68
CA SER A 101 16.81 8.44 2.68
C SER A 101 16.58 9.17 1.35
N GLN A 102 16.79 8.44 0.26
CA GLN A 102 16.45 8.85 -1.11
C GLN A 102 15.37 7.91 -1.69
N LEU A 103 14.64 7.21 -0.81
CA LEU A 103 13.50 6.39 -1.19
C LEU A 103 12.20 7.19 -1.14
N SER A 104 11.31 6.79 -2.03
CA SER A 104 9.93 7.22 -2.13
C SER A 104 9.03 6.00 -2.03
N VAL A 105 7.84 6.21 -1.49
CA VAL A 105 6.79 5.21 -1.34
C VAL A 105 5.58 5.69 -2.13
N GLY A 106 5.24 4.94 -3.18
CA GLY A 106 3.93 5.04 -3.81
C GLY A 106 2.93 4.18 -3.04
N TRP A 107 1.73 4.68 -2.80
CA TRP A 107 0.68 3.94 -2.10
C TRP A 107 -0.68 4.16 -2.73
N VAL A 108 -1.55 3.14 -2.64
CA VAL A 108 -2.96 3.24 -3.02
C VAL A 108 -3.82 2.39 -2.08
N ASN A 109 -4.86 3.01 -1.51
CA ASN A 109 -5.90 2.31 -0.77
C ASN A 109 -6.89 1.68 -1.75
N LEU A 110 -6.94 0.36 -1.76
CA LEU A 110 -7.73 -0.43 -2.71
C LEU A 110 -9.24 -0.39 -2.43
N ALA A 111 -9.66 0.12 -1.27
CA ALA A 111 -11.07 0.26 -0.92
C ALA A 111 -11.68 1.57 -1.44
N ASN A 112 -10.89 2.62 -1.64
CA ASN A 112 -11.40 3.95 -1.98
C ASN A 112 -10.62 4.69 -3.08
N GLY A 113 -9.53 4.11 -3.59
CA GLY A 113 -8.72 4.67 -4.68
C GLY A 113 -7.83 5.86 -4.27
N LYS A 114 -7.80 6.24 -2.97
CA LYS A 114 -6.85 7.27 -2.51
C LYS A 114 -5.43 6.78 -2.74
N ALA A 115 -4.63 7.60 -3.38
CA ALA A 115 -3.24 7.28 -3.70
C ALA A 115 -2.34 8.50 -3.47
N GLY A 116 -1.04 8.25 -3.35
CA GLY A 116 -0.05 9.29 -3.17
C GLY A 116 1.39 8.78 -3.27
N VAL A 117 2.32 9.73 -3.22
CA VAL A 117 3.76 9.47 -3.11
C VAL A 117 4.28 10.19 -1.88
N SER A 118 5.13 9.53 -1.09
CA SER A 118 5.70 10.08 0.12
C SER A 118 7.18 9.71 0.24
N GLY A 119 8.00 10.63 0.76
CA GLY A 119 9.39 10.34 1.11
C GLY A 119 9.52 9.82 2.54
N LEU A 120 10.76 9.63 2.99
CA LEU A 120 11.10 9.19 4.35
C LEU A 120 11.93 10.27 5.09
N PRO A 121 11.32 11.41 5.47
CA PRO A 121 12.06 12.55 6.03
C PRO A 121 12.48 12.36 7.49
N ASP A 122 11.78 11.51 8.25
CA ASP A 122 12.00 11.37 9.68
C ASP A 122 13.29 10.59 9.93
N THR A 123 14.04 11.00 10.94
CA THR A 123 15.25 10.29 11.39
C THR A 123 14.96 9.67 12.75
N LEU A 124 15.10 8.36 12.84
CA LEU A 124 14.85 7.57 14.04
C LEU A 124 16.18 7.03 14.57
N PRO A 125 16.43 7.13 15.89
CA PRO A 125 17.62 6.54 16.49
C PRO A 125 17.55 5.01 16.37
N ILE A 126 18.73 4.39 16.22
CA ILE A 126 18.87 2.94 16.35
C ILE A 126 19.21 2.62 17.81
N ASP A 127 18.44 1.74 18.44
CA ASP A 127 18.61 1.35 19.84
C ASP A 127 19.85 0.46 20.09
N ASP A 128 20.62 0.15 19.06
CA ASP A 128 21.82 -0.68 19.13
C ASP A 128 23.11 0.19 19.13
N PRO A 129 23.87 0.21 20.24
CA PRO A 129 25.08 1.01 20.35
C PRO A 129 26.20 0.59 19.38
N MET A 130 26.17 -0.64 18.83
CA MET A 130 27.11 -1.06 17.78
C MET A 130 26.89 -0.30 16.47
N TYR A 131 25.70 0.28 16.28
CA TYR A 131 25.29 1.00 15.08
C TYR A 131 24.98 2.48 15.38
N ALA A 132 25.59 3.06 16.42
CA ALA A 132 25.33 4.44 16.86
C ALA A 132 25.59 5.53 15.79
N ASN A 133 26.34 5.22 14.73
CA ASN A 133 26.59 6.12 13.59
C ASN A 133 25.54 6.00 12.47
N TYR A 134 24.59 5.08 12.62
CA TYR A 134 23.51 4.85 11.67
C TYR A 134 22.19 5.35 12.27
N SER A 135 21.21 5.59 11.41
CA SER A 135 19.85 5.95 11.78
C SER A 135 18.87 5.25 10.87
N ASP A 136 17.67 4.98 11.37
CA ASP A 136 16.55 4.56 10.54
C ASP A 136 15.88 5.81 9.97
N HIS A 137 15.39 5.74 8.73
CA HIS A 137 14.64 6.83 8.11
C HIS A 137 13.21 6.41 7.84
N ALA A 138 12.25 7.25 8.21
CA ALA A 138 10.84 6.89 8.17
C ALA A 138 9.94 7.96 7.53
N GLY A 139 8.77 7.52 7.09
CA GLY A 139 7.69 8.37 6.66
C GLY A 139 6.35 7.73 7.01
N THR A 140 5.47 8.50 7.65
CA THR A 140 4.14 8.04 8.05
C THR A 140 3.09 8.53 7.05
N ILE A 141 2.30 7.59 6.55
CA ILE A 141 1.32 7.79 5.49
C ILE A 141 -0.08 7.53 6.05
N ALA A 142 -0.98 8.51 5.92
CA ALA A 142 -2.38 8.37 6.29
C ALA A 142 -3.18 7.70 5.15
N THR A 143 -3.11 6.37 5.08
CA THR A 143 -3.74 5.56 4.03
C THR A 143 -5.23 5.37 4.26
N GLY A 144 -5.70 5.53 5.50
CA GLY A 144 -6.99 5.06 5.97
C GLY A 144 -7.05 3.53 6.05
N ASN A 145 -8.19 3.02 6.51
CA ASN A 145 -8.39 1.59 6.72
C ASN A 145 -8.62 0.85 5.38
N GLY A 146 -8.28 -0.43 5.35
CA GLY A 146 -8.45 -1.33 4.22
C GLY A 146 -7.12 -1.86 3.67
N SER A 147 -7.22 -2.58 2.56
CA SER A 147 -6.02 -3.07 1.85
C SER A 147 -5.33 -1.92 1.14
N VAL A 148 -4.01 -1.82 1.29
CA VAL A 148 -3.16 -0.79 0.70
C VAL A 148 -2.07 -1.48 -0.12
N ALA A 149 -1.97 -1.16 -1.41
CA ALA A 149 -0.81 -1.54 -2.20
C ALA A 149 0.28 -0.49 -2.02
N LEU A 150 1.48 -0.94 -1.66
CA LEU A 150 2.68 -0.12 -1.45
C LEU A 150 3.71 -0.50 -2.51
N VAL A 151 4.42 0.50 -3.04
CA VAL A 151 5.60 0.31 -3.89
C VAL A 151 6.71 1.23 -3.40
N VAL A 152 7.85 0.65 -3.03
CA VAL A 152 9.03 1.41 -2.59
C VAL A 152 10.04 1.48 -3.72
N PHE A 153 10.53 2.67 -4.02
CA PHE A 153 11.45 2.93 -5.12
C PHE A 153 12.36 4.11 -4.80
N GLY A 154 13.45 4.27 -5.55
CA GLY A 154 14.40 5.36 -5.35
C GLY A 154 15.82 4.83 -5.27
N ARG A 155 16.72 5.61 -4.67
CA ARG A 155 18.14 5.25 -4.56
C ARG A 155 18.48 4.74 -3.17
N ILE A 156 19.20 3.63 -3.10
CA ILE A 156 19.84 3.17 -1.87
C ILE A 156 21.21 3.87 -1.79
N PRO A 157 21.52 4.59 -0.70
CA PRO A 157 22.82 5.23 -0.58
C PRO A 157 23.94 4.19 -0.59
N GLY A 158 24.98 4.45 -1.38
CA GLY A 158 26.07 3.50 -1.56
C GLY A 158 26.98 3.40 -0.33
N TRP A 159 27.46 2.20 -0.04
CA TRP A 159 28.45 1.96 1.01
C TRP A 159 29.84 1.83 0.38
N THR A 160 30.74 2.78 0.64
CA THR A 160 32.06 2.86 0.00
C THR A 160 33.15 2.04 0.70
N GLY A 161 32.78 1.22 1.70
CA GLY A 161 33.71 0.60 2.64
C GLY A 161 34.60 -0.50 2.07
N LEU A 162 34.04 -1.55 1.47
CA LEU A 162 34.81 -2.72 1.04
C LEU A 162 34.09 -3.47 -0.10
N ILE A 163 34.72 -3.53 -1.27
CA ILE A 163 34.55 -4.51 -2.36
C ILE A 163 33.49 -4.20 -3.47
N PRO A 164 33.90 -4.07 -4.75
CA PRO A 164 33.02 -3.86 -5.92
C PRO A 164 32.44 -5.19 -6.49
N LEU A 165 31.89 -6.08 -5.65
CA LEU A 165 31.45 -7.42 -6.08
C LEU A 165 29.95 -7.60 -6.36
N ALA A 166 29.11 -6.58 -6.17
CA ALA A 166 27.69 -6.67 -6.55
C ALA A 166 27.06 -5.28 -6.79
N PRO A 167 27.12 -4.74 -8.02
CA PRO A 167 26.52 -3.46 -8.40
C PRO A 167 25.01 -3.38 -8.13
N GLU A 168 24.30 -4.51 -8.12
CA GLU A 168 22.87 -4.56 -7.79
C GLU A 168 22.52 -4.07 -6.36
N TYR A 169 23.47 -4.03 -5.42
CA TYR A 169 23.26 -3.49 -4.08
C TYR A 169 23.55 -1.98 -3.95
N PHE A 170 24.03 -1.35 -5.03
CA PHE A 170 24.43 0.05 -5.04
C PHE A 170 23.80 0.79 -6.22
N GLY A 171 22.78 1.62 -5.96
CA GLY A 171 22.10 2.37 -7.02
C GLY A 171 20.60 2.48 -6.83
N ILE A 172 19.86 2.38 -7.94
CA ILE A 172 18.39 2.38 -7.93
C ILE A 172 17.93 1.07 -7.30
N MET A 173 17.15 1.16 -6.23
CA MET A 173 16.48 0.02 -5.61
C MET A 173 15.62 -0.71 -6.66
N THR A 174 15.75 -2.02 -6.76
CA THR A 174 14.74 -2.83 -7.46
C THR A 174 13.40 -2.60 -6.76
N PRO A 175 12.41 -2.03 -7.45
CA PRO A 175 11.21 -1.59 -6.77
C PRO A 175 10.50 -2.78 -6.16
N SER A 176 10.12 -2.64 -4.89
CA SER A 176 9.51 -3.73 -4.12
C SER A 176 8.09 -3.34 -3.77
N ALA A 177 7.14 -4.26 -3.99
CA ALA A 177 5.72 -4.00 -3.81
C ALA A 177 5.08 -5.04 -2.89
N SER A 178 4.13 -4.59 -2.08
CA SER A 178 3.38 -5.45 -1.17
C SER A 178 1.97 -4.90 -0.97
N VAL A 179 0.98 -5.80 -0.81
CA VAL A 179 -0.36 -5.40 -0.35
C VAL A 179 -0.44 -5.65 1.15
N VAL A 180 -0.58 -4.57 1.93
CA VAL A 180 -0.76 -4.64 3.38
C VAL A 180 -2.21 -4.37 3.74
N ARG A 181 -2.63 -4.78 4.93
CA ARG A 181 -3.97 -4.49 5.45
C ARG A 181 -3.85 -3.56 6.63
N VAL A 182 -4.45 -2.38 6.53
CA VAL A 182 -4.50 -1.37 7.60
C VAL A 182 -5.88 -1.40 8.24
#